data_AF-A0A0R2ZD15-F1
#
_entry.id   AF-A0A0R2ZD15-F1
#
_cell.length_a   1.000
_cell.length_b   1.000
_cell.length_c   1.000
_cell.angle_alpha   90.00
_cell.angle_beta   90.00
_cell.angle_gamma   90.00
#
_symmetry.space_group_name_H-M   'P 1'
#
loop_
_entity.id
_entity.type
_entity.pdbx_description
1 polymer ?
#
loop_
_entity_poly.entity_id
_entity_poly.type
_entity_poly.pdbx_seq_one_letter_code
_entity_poly.pdbx_strand_id
1 'polypeptide(L)'
;MSHLLTCLTRRWPLLLAAMLALSATACSQQQGRDMARQFSEGKPDEFFQTSVDRMATLGMRDNLQSLYLLMNKLYLRNPSQWRQSGYPDAVTAARTIRQAIENRQPLPALGERRDLAALSYSLSPEFRGDRVGAFIYAIGSMLVTAHGGRTRFYVTDSINPQFVSNAARNIEKATWLLGQRQDANGVLLLFSNEISEEGSNLSFAVEFGKIVARLDLLTQILDERYRRIGLNYAQSLLLMNFLPVQ
;
A
#
# COMPACT_ATOMS: atom_id res chain seq x y z
N MET A 1 -72.67 -3.15 22.82
CA MET A 1 -71.45 -2.45 22.36
C MET A 1 -70.14 -3.17 22.75
N SER A 2 -70.12 -4.51 22.84
CA SER A 2 -68.96 -5.29 23.33
C SER A 2 -68.36 -6.28 22.31
N HIS A 3 -69.04 -6.55 21.18
CA HIS A 3 -68.55 -7.48 20.15
C HIS A 3 -67.74 -6.84 19.01
N LEU A 4 -67.74 -5.50 18.90
CA LEU A 4 -66.98 -4.78 17.86
C LEU A 4 -65.53 -4.47 18.29
N LEU A 5 -65.23 -4.45 19.59
CA LEU A 5 -63.90 -4.17 20.12
C LEU A 5 -62.94 -5.36 20.09
N THR A 6 -63.46 -6.60 20.06
CA THR A 6 -62.66 -7.83 20.09
C THR A 6 -62.13 -8.27 18.72
N CYS A 7 -62.68 -7.75 17.62
CA CYS A 7 -62.23 -8.09 16.27
C CYS A 7 -61.00 -7.25 15.83
N LEU A 8 -60.86 -6.03 16.37
CA LEU A 8 -59.78 -5.11 16.01
C LEU A 8 -58.44 -5.50 16.67
N THR A 9 -58.47 -6.06 17.89
CA THR A 9 -57.27 -6.42 18.66
C THR A 9 -56.57 -7.71 18.17
N ARG A 10 -57.29 -8.60 17.46
CA ARG A 10 -56.74 -9.88 16.96
C ARG A 10 -56.00 -9.76 15.63
N ARG A 11 -56.22 -8.69 14.86
CA ARG A 11 -55.57 -8.45 13.56
C ARG A 11 -54.24 -7.69 13.64
N TRP A 12 -54.02 -6.97 14.73
CA TRP A 12 -52.78 -6.24 14.97
C TRP A 12 -51.52 -7.11 15.07
N PRO A 13 -51.51 -8.24 15.79
CA PRO A 13 -50.32 -9.10 15.85
C PRO A 13 -49.99 -9.75 14.49
N LEU A 14 -50.99 -10.01 13.65
CA LEU A 14 -50.79 -10.54 12.29
C LEU A 14 -50.22 -9.49 11.34
N LEU A 15 -50.67 -8.24 11.45
CA LEU A 15 -50.12 -7.11 10.67
C LEU A 15 -48.69 -6.75 11.11
N LEU A 16 -48.39 -6.81 12.41
CA LEU A 16 -47.04 -6.62 12.94
C LEU A 16 -46.10 -7.75 12.51
N ALA A 17 -46.55 -9.01 12.55
CA ALA A 17 -45.77 -10.15 12.04
C ALA A 17 -45.52 -10.07 10.53
N ALA A 18 -46.51 -9.64 9.75
CA ALA A 18 -46.35 -9.41 8.31
C ALA A 18 -45.37 -8.27 8.00
N MET A 19 -45.43 -7.16 8.74
CA MET A 19 -44.46 -6.06 8.62
C MET A 19 -43.04 -6.48 9.02
N LEU A 20 -42.88 -7.31 10.06
CA LEU A 20 -41.58 -7.88 10.46
C LEU A 20 -41.02 -8.86 9.41
N ALA A 21 -41.87 -9.65 8.77
CA ALA A 21 -41.47 -10.54 7.69
C ALA A 21 -41.06 -9.76 6.41
N LEU A 22 -41.75 -8.67 6.10
CA LEU A 22 -41.44 -7.77 4.97
C LEU A 22 -40.16 -6.95 5.19
N SER A 23 -39.83 -6.57 6.43
CA SER A 23 -38.58 -5.88 6.74
C SER A 23 -37.37 -6.83 6.73
N ALA A 24 -37.54 -8.09 7.15
CA ALA A 24 -36.49 -9.10 7.08
C ALA A 24 -36.10 -9.48 5.64
N THR A 25 -37.06 -9.56 4.71
CA THR A 25 -36.77 -9.87 3.30
C THR A 25 -36.10 -8.71 2.57
N ALA A 26 -36.46 -7.46 2.88
CA ALA A 26 -35.83 -6.27 2.29
C ALA A 26 -34.33 -6.15 2.64
N CYS A 27 -33.93 -6.45 3.87
CA CYS A 27 -32.51 -6.47 4.27
C CYS A 27 -31.72 -7.57 3.55
N SER A 28 -32.31 -8.76 3.38
CA SER A 28 -31.65 -9.88 2.69
C SER A 28 -31.46 -9.63 1.19
N GLN A 29 -32.40 -8.93 0.55
CA GLN A 29 -32.35 -8.63 -0.88
C GLN A 29 -31.29 -7.58 -1.21
N GLN A 30 -31.10 -6.60 -0.32
CA GLN A 30 -30.02 -5.63 -0.44
C GLN A 30 -28.65 -6.32 -0.30
N GLN A 31 -28.49 -7.16 0.71
CA GLN A 31 -27.24 -7.91 0.93
C GLN A 31 -26.93 -8.88 -0.23
N GLY A 32 -27.95 -9.53 -0.80
CA GLY A 32 -27.80 -10.37 -1.99
C GLY A 32 -27.41 -9.59 -3.26
N ARG A 33 -27.94 -8.38 -3.45
CA ARG A 33 -27.57 -7.50 -4.56
C ARG A 33 -26.14 -6.97 -4.42
N ASP A 34 -25.73 -6.62 -3.20
CA ASP A 34 -24.38 -6.15 -2.91
C ASP A 34 -23.35 -7.26 -3.13
N MET A 35 -23.65 -8.49 -2.70
CA MET A 35 -22.82 -9.66 -3.03
C MET A 35 -22.74 -9.89 -4.55
N ALA A 36 -23.88 -9.91 -5.26
CA ALA A 36 -23.90 -10.10 -6.71
C ALA A 36 -23.13 -9.03 -7.49
N ARG A 37 -23.18 -7.76 -7.05
CA ARG A 37 -22.33 -6.69 -7.59
C ARG A 37 -20.86 -6.94 -7.33
N GLN A 38 -20.50 -7.35 -6.12
CA GLN A 38 -19.12 -7.69 -5.78
C GLN A 38 -18.60 -8.88 -6.61
N PHE A 39 -19.47 -9.83 -6.98
CA PHE A 39 -19.15 -10.91 -7.92
C PHE A 39 -19.02 -10.44 -9.37
N SER A 40 -19.83 -9.47 -9.83
CA SER A 40 -19.74 -8.96 -11.21
C SER A 40 -18.60 -7.95 -11.42
N GLU A 41 -18.21 -7.23 -10.37
CA GLU A 41 -17.14 -6.22 -10.41
C GLU A 41 -15.78 -6.76 -9.94
N GLY A 42 -15.76 -7.86 -9.18
CA GLY A 42 -14.56 -8.49 -8.65
C GLY A 42 -13.73 -9.20 -9.73
N LYS A 43 -12.40 -9.05 -9.67
CA LYS A 43 -11.51 -9.83 -10.54
C LYS A 43 -11.44 -11.29 -10.04
N PRO A 44 -11.42 -12.29 -10.94
CA PRO A 44 -11.38 -13.71 -10.54
C PRO A 44 -10.20 -14.11 -9.66
N ASP A 45 -9.09 -13.36 -9.67
CA ASP A 45 -7.93 -13.66 -8.83
C ASP A 45 -8.10 -13.20 -7.37
N GLU A 46 -9.06 -12.33 -7.08
CA GLU A 46 -9.33 -11.82 -5.73
C GLU A 46 -9.87 -12.90 -4.79
N PHE A 47 -10.48 -13.97 -5.33
CA PHE A 47 -10.97 -15.11 -4.55
C PHE A 47 -9.86 -15.84 -3.77
N PHE A 48 -8.62 -15.73 -4.23
CA PHE A 48 -7.46 -16.35 -3.57
C PHE A 48 -6.75 -15.41 -2.60
N GLN A 49 -7.35 -14.26 -2.28
CA GLN A 49 -6.81 -13.28 -1.34
C GLN A 49 -7.65 -13.25 -0.06
N THR A 50 -7.00 -13.33 1.11
CA THR A 50 -7.66 -12.92 2.36
C THR A 50 -7.83 -11.40 2.39
N SER A 51 -8.61 -10.88 3.35
CA SER A 51 -8.72 -9.43 3.56
C SER A 51 -7.37 -8.77 3.82
N VAL A 52 -6.45 -9.44 4.51
CA VAL A 52 -5.09 -8.93 4.75
C VAL A 52 -4.26 -8.94 3.47
N ASP A 53 -4.35 -10.00 2.65
CA ASP A 53 -3.62 -10.08 1.37
C ASP A 53 -4.13 -9.04 0.37
N ARG A 54 -5.45 -8.80 0.37
CA ARG A 54 -6.08 -7.74 -0.43
C ARG A 54 -5.61 -6.37 0.03
N MET A 55 -5.56 -6.13 1.34
CA MET A 55 -5.06 -4.88 1.89
C MET A 55 -3.59 -4.65 1.54
N ALA A 56 -2.74 -5.68 1.65
CA ALA A 56 -1.34 -5.62 1.23
C ALA A 56 -1.21 -5.31 -0.26
N THR A 57 -2.05 -5.92 -1.10
CA THR A 57 -2.06 -5.69 -2.56
C THR A 57 -2.42 -4.24 -2.90
N LEU A 58 -3.47 -3.72 -2.27
CA LEU A 58 -3.89 -2.33 -2.45
C LEU A 58 -2.87 -1.34 -1.89
N GLY A 59 -2.32 -1.62 -0.70
CA GLY A 59 -1.28 -0.82 -0.08
C GLY A 59 -0.02 -0.73 -0.94
N MET A 60 0.42 -1.86 -1.50
CA MET A 60 1.57 -1.92 -2.42
C MET A 60 1.32 -1.11 -3.70
N ARG A 61 0.14 -1.26 -4.32
CA ARG A 61 -0.27 -0.47 -5.48
C ARG A 61 -0.22 1.03 -5.17
N ASP A 62 -0.83 1.44 -4.06
CA ASP A 62 -0.97 2.85 -3.69
C ASP A 62 0.38 3.46 -3.26
N ASN A 63 1.27 2.65 -2.66
CA ASN A 63 2.65 3.04 -2.37
C ASN A 63 3.45 3.32 -3.64
N LEU A 64 3.39 2.42 -4.63
CA LEU A 64 4.05 2.64 -5.93
C LEU A 64 3.44 3.84 -6.67
N GLN A 65 2.13 4.05 -6.58
CA GLN A 65 1.48 5.22 -7.17
C GLN A 65 1.97 6.54 -6.56
N SER A 66 2.03 6.63 -5.21
CA SER A 66 2.61 7.80 -4.53
C SER A 66 4.07 8.00 -4.94
N LEU A 67 4.84 6.92 -5.08
CA LEU A 67 6.24 6.99 -5.53
C LEU A 67 6.38 7.49 -6.97
N TYR A 68 5.50 7.08 -7.88
CA TYR A 68 5.53 7.58 -9.27
C TYR A 68 5.06 9.04 -9.38
N LEU A 69 4.15 9.46 -8.51
CA LEU A 69 3.80 10.88 -8.38
C LEU A 69 5.01 11.71 -7.94
N LEU A 70 5.75 11.24 -6.93
CA LEU A 70 7.01 11.84 -6.48
C LEU A 70 8.04 11.92 -7.61
N MET A 71 8.20 10.85 -8.39
CA MET A 71 9.10 10.82 -9.54
C MET A 71 8.76 11.92 -10.57
N ASN A 72 7.48 12.05 -10.93
CA ASN A 72 7.05 13.08 -11.87
C ASN A 72 7.32 14.50 -11.34
N LYS A 73 7.05 14.74 -10.05
CA LYS A 73 7.37 16.00 -9.38
C LYS A 73 8.88 16.29 -9.38
N LEU A 74 9.70 15.27 -9.11
CA LEU A 74 11.15 15.39 -9.11
C LEU A 74 11.68 15.71 -10.51
N TYR A 75 11.22 15.04 -11.57
CA TYR A 75 11.64 15.38 -12.94
C TYR A 75 11.21 16.77 -13.36
N LEU A 76 10.04 17.24 -12.92
CA LEU A 76 9.59 18.61 -13.19
C LEU A 76 10.52 19.64 -12.55
N ARG A 77 10.96 19.41 -11.30
CA ARG A 77 11.91 20.28 -10.59
C ARG A 77 13.36 20.10 -11.05
N ASN A 78 13.72 18.95 -11.62
CA ASN A 78 15.08 18.58 -12.01
C ASN A 78 15.16 18.12 -13.47
N PRO A 79 14.82 18.97 -14.45
CA PRO A 79 14.66 18.55 -15.83
C PRO A 79 15.99 18.19 -16.53
N SER A 80 17.14 18.53 -15.94
CA SER A 80 18.45 18.09 -16.45
C SER A 80 18.65 16.57 -16.34
N GLN A 81 18.02 15.92 -15.35
CA GLN A 81 18.31 14.52 -14.99
C GLN A 81 17.91 13.53 -16.10
N TRP A 82 16.69 13.67 -16.63
CA TRP A 82 16.23 12.83 -17.73
C TRP A 82 16.91 13.18 -19.06
N ARG A 83 17.24 14.47 -19.28
CA ARG A 83 17.93 14.94 -20.50
C ARG A 83 19.34 14.39 -20.62
N GLN A 84 20.12 14.48 -19.54
CA GLN A 84 21.51 13.98 -19.50
C GLN A 84 21.56 12.45 -19.68
N SER A 85 20.48 11.77 -19.34
CA SER A 85 20.34 10.33 -19.49
C SER A 85 19.83 9.89 -20.86
N GLY A 86 19.67 10.83 -21.81
CA GLY A 86 19.31 10.56 -23.20
C GLY A 86 17.84 10.24 -23.44
N TYR A 87 16.97 10.44 -22.45
CA TYR A 87 15.53 10.27 -22.66
C TYR A 87 14.95 11.43 -23.50
N PRO A 88 14.00 11.16 -24.40
CA PRO A 88 13.37 12.21 -25.21
C PRO A 88 12.52 13.17 -24.35
N ASP A 89 11.93 12.67 -23.28
CA ASP A 89 11.06 13.42 -22.38
C ASP A 89 10.96 12.74 -21.00
N ALA A 90 10.47 13.50 -20.01
CA ALA A 90 10.31 13.03 -18.63
C ALA A 90 9.30 11.88 -18.48
N VAL A 91 8.28 11.81 -19.33
CA VAL A 91 7.25 10.75 -19.30
C VAL A 91 7.86 9.42 -19.74
N THR A 92 8.73 9.44 -20.74
CA THR A 92 9.47 8.28 -21.23
C THR A 92 10.47 7.80 -20.17
N ALA A 93 11.22 8.70 -19.54
CA ALA A 93 12.09 8.35 -18.41
C ALA A 93 11.29 7.70 -17.26
N ALA A 94 10.18 8.33 -16.85
CA ALA A 94 9.29 7.81 -15.81
C ALA A 94 8.73 6.42 -16.15
N ARG A 95 8.31 6.19 -17.40
CA ARG A 95 7.79 4.90 -17.87
C ARG A 95 8.85 3.81 -17.77
N THR A 96 10.08 4.09 -18.23
CA THR A 96 11.19 3.14 -18.17
C THR A 96 11.51 2.73 -16.74
N ILE A 97 11.61 3.71 -15.82
CA ILE A 97 11.88 3.43 -14.39
C ILE A 97 10.73 2.63 -13.76
N ARG A 98 9.48 2.98 -14.06
CA ARG A 98 8.31 2.22 -13.59
C ARG A 98 8.35 0.77 -14.06
N GLN A 99 8.60 0.54 -15.35
CA GLN A 99 8.72 -0.82 -15.90
C GLN A 99 9.87 -1.60 -15.25
N ALA A 100 11.00 -0.94 -14.98
CA ALA A 100 12.12 -1.57 -14.30
C ALA A 100 11.76 -2.01 -12.87
N ILE A 101 11.02 -1.19 -12.12
CA ILE A 101 10.54 -1.56 -10.77
C ILE A 101 9.53 -2.70 -10.84
N GLU A 102 8.48 -2.56 -11.65
CA GLU A 102 7.35 -3.50 -11.72
C GLU A 102 7.78 -4.88 -12.25
N ASN A 103 8.71 -4.91 -13.20
CA ASN A 103 9.24 -6.14 -13.79
C ASN A 103 10.53 -6.62 -13.09
N ARG A 104 10.98 -5.92 -12.04
CA ARG A 104 12.23 -6.22 -11.30
C ARG A 104 13.46 -6.30 -12.19
N GLN A 105 13.53 -5.44 -13.21
CA GLN A 105 14.70 -5.32 -14.07
C GLN A 105 15.76 -4.48 -13.36
N PRO A 106 17.06 -4.87 -13.42
CA PRO A 106 18.13 -4.09 -12.85
C PRO A 106 18.25 -2.73 -13.55
N LEU A 107 18.65 -1.70 -12.80
CA LEU A 107 19.01 -0.40 -13.38
C LEU A 107 20.55 -0.34 -13.52
N PRO A 108 21.11 -0.40 -14.75
CA PRO A 108 22.55 -0.52 -14.94
C PRO A 108 23.38 0.57 -14.26
N ALA A 109 22.85 1.80 -14.16
CA ALA A 109 23.51 2.92 -13.51
C ALA A 109 23.83 2.69 -12.02
N LEU A 110 23.12 1.78 -11.35
CA LEU A 110 23.33 1.45 -9.93
C LEU A 110 24.30 0.26 -9.73
N GLY A 111 24.63 -0.49 -10.78
CA GLY A 111 25.34 -1.75 -10.69
C GLY A 111 24.60 -2.75 -9.80
N GLU A 112 25.36 -3.48 -8.96
CA GLU A 112 24.80 -4.48 -8.03
C GLU A 112 24.22 -3.88 -6.73
N ARG A 113 24.24 -2.55 -6.57
CA ARG A 113 23.76 -1.91 -5.34
C ARG A 113 22.23 -2.01 -5.25
N ARG A 114 21.73 -2.32 -4.06
CA ARG A 114 20.30 -2.42 -3.74
C ARG A 114 19.96 -1.62 -2.48
N ASP A 115 18.67 -1.41 -2.25
CA ASP A 115 18.11 -0.80 -1.05
C ASP A 115 18.83 0.50 -0.63
N LEU A 116 19.24 0.60 0.64
CA LEU A 116 19.90 1.79 1.18
C LEU A 116 21.26 2.08 0.52
N ALA A 117 21.95 1.07 0.00
CA ALA A 117 23.21 1.26 -0.70
C ALA A 117 22.98 1.92 -2.08
N ALA A 118 21.92 1.52 -2.79
CA ALA A 118 21.51 2.17 -4.03
C ALA A 118 21.02 3.61 -3.78
N LEU A 119 20.22 3.82 -2.72
CA LEU A 119 19.75 5.16 -2.31
C LEU A 119 20.92 6.11 -1.98
N SER A 120 21.88 5.63 -1.18
CA SER A 120 23.04 6.43 -0.80
C SER A 120 23.90 6.76 -2.01
N TYR A 121 24.06 5.80 -2.93
CA TYR A 121 24.82 6.00 -4.16
C TYR A 121 24.14 6.97 -5.13
N SER A 122 22.81 6.91 -5.33
CA SER A 122 22.10 7.84 -6.21
C SER A 122 22.21 9.31 -5.77
N LEU A 123 22.44 9.54 -4.47
CA LEU A 123 22.66 10.86 -3.87
C LEU A 123 24.13 11.09 -3.47
N SER A 124 25.07 10.39 -4.10
CA SER A 124 26.51 10.56 -3.91
C SER A 124 27.10 11.45 -5.01
N PRO A 125 28.14 12.27 -4.74
CA PRO A 125 28.81 13.06 -5.78
C PRO A 125 29.35 12.22 -6.96
N GLU A 126 29.71 10.95 -6.71
CA GLU A 126 30.29 10.04 -7.69
C GLU A 126 29.27 9.54 -8.73
N PHE A 127 27.98 9.55 -8.40
CA PHE A 127 26.95 9.08 -9.30
C PHE A 127 26.66 10.09 -10.42
N ARG A 128 26.79 9.65 -11.67
CA ARG A 128 26.66 10.50 -12.88
C ARG A 128 25.44 10.20 -13.75
N GLY A 129 24.56 9.30 -13.33
CA GLY A 129 23.35 8.95 -14.08
C GLY A 129 22.14 9.81 -13.71
N ASP A 130 20.96 9.40 -14.16
CA ASP A 130 19.67 9.96 -13.74
C ASP A 130 19.47 9.82 -12.22
N ARG A 131 19.70 10.89 -11.45
CA ARG A 131 19.55 10.84 -9.98
C ARG A 131 18.11 10.63 -9.57
N VAL A 132 17.15 11.21 -10.31
CA VAL A 132 15.72 11.05 -10.03
C VAL A 132 15.32 9.59 -10.28
N GLY A 133 15.65 9.06 -11.45
CA GLY A 133 15.35 7.69 -11.82
C GLY A 133 16.00 6.69 -10.86
N ALA A 134 17.27 6.87 -10.52
CA ALA A 134 18.00 5.99 -9.62
C ALA A 134 17.47 6.03 -8.17
N PHE A 135 17.17 7.22 -7.65
CA PHE A 135 16.60 7.38 -6.32
C PHE A 135 15.22 6.72 -6.20
N ILE A 136 14.33 6.98 -7.18
CA ILE A 136 13.00 6.37 -7.23
C ILE A 136 13.08 4.85 -7.42
N TYR A 137 13.96 4.39 -8.30
CA TYR A 137 14.20 2.96 -8.50
C TYR A 137 14.65 2.26 -7.22
N ALA A 138 15.57 2.87 -6.47
CA ALA A 138 16.07 2.31 -5.22
C ALA A 138 14.96 2.17 -4.16
N ILE A 139 14.05 3.16 -4.04
CA ILE A 139 12.87 3.04 -3.15
C ILE A 139 11.91 1.97 -3.65
N GLY A 140 11.54 2.00 -4.94
CA GLY A 140 10.55 1.11 -5.52
C GLY A 140 10.97 -0.36 -5.47
N SER A 141 12.22 -0.64 -5.84
CA SER A 141 12.79 -2.00 -5.76
C SER A 141 12.90 -2.50 -4.32
N MET A 142 13.25 -1.63 -3.36
CA MET A 142 13.23 -1.97 -1.93
C MET A 142 11.81 -2.29 -1.44
N LEU A 143 10.79 -1.52 -1.83
CA LEU A 143 9.40 -1.82 -1.50
C LEU A 143 8.99 -3.20 -2.02
N VAL A 144 9.30 -3.51 -3.28
CA VAL A 144 9.00 -4.82 -3.88
C VAL A 144 9.74 -5.93 -3.14
N THR A 145 11.01 -5.70 -2.79
CA THR A 145 11.84 -6.68 -2.06
C THR A 145 11.33 -6.93 -0.65
N ALA A 146 10.94 -5.88 0.09
CA ALA A 146 10.37 -5.99 1.43
C ALA A 146 9.05 -6.79 1.44
N HIS A 147 8.35 -6.83 0.31
CA HIS A 147 7.14 -7.61 0.10
C HIS A 147 7.41 -8.96 -0.60
N GLY A 148 8.60 -9.54 -0.42
CA GLY A 148 8.91 -10.87 -0.97
C GLY A 148 8.96 -10.90 -2.51
N GLY A 149 9.25 -9.77 -3.14
CA GLY A 149 9.40 -9.66 -4.58
C GLY A 149 8.08 -9.59 -5.34
N ARG A 150 6.96 -9.28 -4.70
CA ARG A 150 5.61 -9.31 -5.28
C ARG A 150 4.91 -7.96 -5.20
N THR A 151 3.94 -7.75 -6.09
CA THR A 151 3.05 -6.58 -6.11
C THR A 151 1.58 -6.94 -5.90
N ARG A 152 1.28 -8.24 -5.87
CA ARG A 152 -0.01 -8.83 -5.50
C ARG A 152 0.26 -10.01 -4.58
N PHE A 153 -0.63 -10.21 -3.62
CA PHE A 153 -0.46 -11.20 -2.56
C PHE A 153 -1.67 -12.10 -2.50
N TYR A 154 -1.44 -13.38 -2.29
CA TYR A 154 -2.45 -14.41 -2.18
C TYR A 154 -2.25 -15.18 -0.88
N VAL A 155 -3.21 -16.04 -0.52
CA VAL A 155 -3.20 -16.85 0.71
C VAL A 155 -1.89 -17.63 0.92
N THR A 156 -1.24 -18.05 -0.17
CA THR A 156 0.01 -18.82 -0.17
C THR A 156 1.27 -17.99 0.08
N ASP A 157 1.15 -16.67 0.01
CA ASP A 157 2.28 -15.76 0.19
C ASP A 157 2.47 -15.39 1.67
N SER A 158 3.71 -15.09 2.03
CA SER A 158 4.06 -14.55 3.33
C SER A 158 4.79 -13.22 3.16
N ILE A 159 4.44 -12.25 4.01
CA ILE A 159 5.10 -10.95 4.08
C ILE A 159 5.71 -10.85 5.47
N ASN A 160 7.02 -10.57 5.55
CA ASN A 160 7.71 -10.40 6.81
C ASN A 160 7.45 -8.99 7.36
N PRO A 161 6.80 -8.83 8.53
CA PRO A 161 6.48 -7.51 9.10
C PRO A 161 7.74 -6.67 9.35
N GLN A 162 8.85 -7.29 9.76
CA GLN A 162 10.11 -6.60 10.02
C GLN A 162 10.68 -5.97 8.74
N PHE A 163 10.57 -6.63 7.59
CA PHE A 163 11.07 -6.08 6.33
C PHE A 163 10.24 -4.90 5.86
N VAL A 164 8.91 -4.96 6.04
CA VAL A 164 8.00 -3.82 5.75
C VAL A 164 8.30 -2.64 6.68
N SER A 165 8.51 -2.91 7.98
CA SER A 165 8.91 -1.90 8.97
C SER A 165 10.26 -1.24 8.60
N ASN A 166 11.25 -2.05 8.22
CA ASN A 166 12.55 -1.56 7.77
C ASN A 166 12.43 -0.67 6.52
N ALA A 167 11.55 -1.03 5.57
CA ALA A 167 11.28 -0.21 4.41
C ALA A 167 10.68 1.16 4.78
N ALA A 168 9.76 1.21 5.76
CA ALA A 168 9.21 2.47 6.27
C ALA A 168 10.31 3.37 6.83
N ARG A 169 11.17 2.84 7.70
CA ARG A 169 12.31 3.58 8.28
C ARG A 169 13.31 4.03 7.22
N ASN A 170 13.56 3.21 6.20
CA ASN A 170 14.45 3.59 5.10
C ASN A 170 13.86 4.71 4.24
N ILE A 171 12.54 4.78 4.06
CA ILE A 171 11.88 5.88 3.34
C ILE A 171 11.98 7.19 4.11
N GLU A 172 11.89 7.16 5.44
CA GLU A 172 12.14 8.35 6.26
C GLU A 172 13.58 8.85 6.07
N LYS A 173 14.56 7.94 6.14
CA LYS A 173 15.96 8.27 5.85
C LYS A 173 16.14 8.82 4.44
N ALA A 174 15.48 8.23 3.44
CA ALA A 174 15.52 8.71 2.06
C ALA A 174 14.93 10.12 1.93
N THR A 175 13.83 10.41 2.63
CA THR A 175 13.20 11.74 2.68
C THR A 175 14.15 12.78 3.28
N TRP A 176 14.84 12.43 4.37
CA TRP A 176 15.86 13.29 4.97
C TRP A 176 17.06 13.48 4.03
N LEU A 177 17.61 12.40 3.45
CA LEU A 177 18.74 12.49 2.52
C LEU A 177 18.44 13.38 1.31
N LEU A 178 17.23 13.29 0.75
CA LEU A 178 16.80 14.08 -0.40
C LEU A 178 16.88 15.60 -0.15
N GLY A 179 16.58 16.04 1.08
CA GLY A 179 16.62 17.46 1.46
C GLY A 179 17.98 17.95 1.96
N GLN A 180 18.97 17.06 2.12
CA GLN A 180 20.24 17.37 2.78
C GLN A 180 21.46 17.17 1.89
N ARG A 181 21.36 16.33 0.86
CA ARG A 181 22.51 15.98 0.02
C ARG A 181 22.84 17.10 -0.96
N GLN A 182 24.07 17.59 -0.88
CA GLN A 182 24.61 18.69 -1.67
C GLN A 182 25.85 18.27 -2.47
N ASP A 183 26.15 19.01 -3.52
CA ASP A 183 27.41 18.92 -4.26
C ASP A 183 28.55 19.66 -3.54
N ALA A 184 29.73 19.66 -4.16
CA ALA A 184 30.92 20.33 -3.61
C ALA A 184 30.78 21.86 -3.48
N ASN A 185 29.78 22.46 -4.14
CA ASN A 185 29.49 23.89 -4.09
C ASN A 185 28.38 24.23 -3.09
N GLY A 186 27.86 23.25 -2.34
CA GLY A 186 26.76 23.44 -1.40
C GLY A 186 25.38 23.48 -2.05
N VAL A 187 25.25 23.12 -3.32
CA VAL A 187 23.96 23.09 -4.04
C VAL A 187 23.32 21.72 -3.87
N LEU A 188 22.01 21.67 -3.58
CA LEU A 188 21.27 20.40 -3.46
C LEU A 188 21.41 19.53 -4.73
N LEU A 189 21.66 18.23 -4.55
CA LEU A 189 21.78 17.28 -5.66
C LEU A 189 20.45 17.04 -6.39
N LEU A 190 19.33 17.16 -5.66
CA LEU A 190 17.98 17.12 -6.21
C LEU A 190 17.11 18.17 -5.51
N PHE A 191 16.51 19.05 -6.31
CA PHE A 191 15.55 20.03 -5.82
C PHE A 191 14.20 19.35 -5.55
N SER A 192 13.71 19.42 -4.31
CA SER A 192 12.49 18.74 -3.87
C SER A 192 11.54 19.71 -3.12
N ASN A 193 11.45 19.61 -1.79
CA ASN A 193 10.75 20.58 -0.97
C ASN A 193 11.48 21.93 -0.97
N GLU A 194 10.71 22.96 -0.70
CA GLU A 194 11.20 24.33 -0.61
C GLU A 194 10.65 24.93 0.68
N ILE A 195 11.52 25.51 1.49
CA ILE A 195 11.15 26.31 2.65
C ILE A 195 11.78 27.68 2.36
N SER A 196 10.96 28.64 1.94
CA SER A 196 11.38 30.03 1.73
C SER A 196 10.62 30.95 2.68
N GLU A 197 11.02 32.23 2.73
CA GLU A 197 10.28 33.25 3.48
C GLU A 197 8.88 33.50 2.91
N GLU A 198 8.64 33.22 1.62
CA GLU A 198 7.32 33.32 0.99
C GLU A 198 6.41 32.09 1.23
N GLY A 199 6.93 31.00 1.80
CA GLY A 199 6.14 29.81 2.15
C GLY A 199 6.90 28.49 2.07
N SER A 200 6.26 27.40 2.51
CA SER A 200 6.83 26.04 2.42
C SER A 200 6.03 25.14 1.47
N ASN A 201 6.71 24.51 0.51
CA ASN A 201 6.17 23.42 -0.30
C ASN A 201 6.56 22.08 0.31
N LEU A 202 5.69 21.54 1.16
CA LEU A 202 5.87 20.24 1.81
C LEU A 202 5.31 19.07 1.00
N SER A 203 4.97 19.29 -0.28
CA SER A 203 4.22 18.30 -1.05
C SER A 203 5.00 17.03 -1.38
N PHE A 204 6.34 17.02 -1.23
CA PHE A 204 7.11 15.76 -1.28
C PHE A 204 7.08 15.05 0.07
N ALA A 205 7.27 15.78 1.18
CA ALA A 205 7.21 15.21 2.52
C ALA A 205 5.86 14.56 2.80
N VAL A 206 4.76 15.18 2.35
CA VAL A 206 3.40 14.62 2.47
C VAL A 206 3.26 13.30 1.71
N GLU A 207 3.77 13.21 0.47
CA GLU A 207 3.67 11.96 -0.31
C GLU A 207 4.55 10.84 0.28
N PHE A 208 5.74 11.15 0.79
CA PHE A 208 6.52 10.17 1.54
C PHE A 208 5.83 9.71 2.82
N GLY A 209 5.24 10.65 3.57
CA GLY A 209 4.49 10.34 4.79
C GLY A 209 3.31 9.40 4.55
N LYS A 210 2.60 9.52 3.41
CA LYS A 210 1.55 8.57 3.01
C LYS A 210 2.08 7.16 2.82
N ILE A 211 3.26 7.01 2.21
CA ILE A 211 3.89 5.70 2.01
C ILE A 211 4.30 5.11 3.36
N VAL A 212 4.99 5.89 4.21
CA VAL A 212 5.42 5.47 5.56
C VAL A 212 4.22 5.01 6.39
N ALA A 213 3.14 5.81 6.43
CA ALA A 213 1.94 5.48 7.20
C ALA A 213 1.27 4.16 6.74
N ARG A 214 1.22 3.90 5.43
CA ARG A 214 0.67 2.63 4.89
C ARG A 214 1.55 1.43 5.25
N LEU A 215 2.87 1.59 5.22
CA LEU A 215 3.81 0.53 5.61
C LEU A 215 3.75 0.23 7.12
N ASP A 216 3.67 1.27 7.95
CA ASP A 216 3.54 1.11 9.40
C ASP A 216 2.20 0.43 9.77
N LEU A 217 1.10 0.83 9.12
CA LEU A 217 -0.20 0.17 9.31
C LEU A 217 -0.16 -1.30 8.86
N LEU A 218 0.41 -1.57 7.69
CA LEU A 218 0.53 -2.95 7.20
C LEU A 218 1.38 -3.80 8.14
N THR A 219 2.46 -3.26 8.70
CA THR A 219 3.30 -3.94 9.69
C THR A 219 2.46 -4.40 10.89
N GLN A 220 1.69 -3.50 11.50
CA GLN A 220 0.85 -3.81 12.66
C GLN A 220 -0.20 -4.89 12.35
N ILE A 221 -0.80 -4.84 11.15
CA ILE A 221 -1.81 -5.80 10.72
C ILE A 221 -1.19 -7.18 10.47
N LEU A 222 0.01 -7.23 9.89
CA LEU A 222 0.74 -8.48 9.70
C LEU A 222 1.15 -9.10 11.04
N ASP A 223 1.69 -8.31 11.97
CA ASP A 223 2.03 -8.76 13.32
C ASP A 223 0.80 -9.35 14.04
N GLU A 224 -0.35 -8.68 13.93
CA GLU A 224 -1.60 -9.17 14.51
C GLU A 224 -2.06 -10.48 13.86
N ARG A 225 -1.95 -10.61 12.54
CA ARG A 225 -2.26 -11.85 11.81
C ARG A 225 -1.40 -13.01 12.33
N TYR A 226 -0.09 -12.83 12.43
CA TYR A 226 0.81 -13.90 12.87
C TYR A 226 0.60 -14.26 14.34
N ARG A 227 0.35 -13.27 15.20
CA ARG A 227 -0.03 -13.49 16.61
C ARG A 227 -1.30 -14.34 16.71
N ARG A 228 -2.34 -14.02 15.95
CA ARG A 228 -3.60 -14.79 15.93
C ARG A 228 -3.44 -16.21 15.41
N ILE A 229 -2.63 -16.41 14.37
CA ILE A 229 -2.33 -17.76 13.86
C ILE A 229 -1.67 -18.60 14.96
N GLY A 230 -0.68 -18.03 15.66
CA GLY A 230 -0.02 -18.70 16.79
C GLY A 230 -0.97 -19.04 17.94
N LEU A 231 -1.83 -18.09 18.33
CA LEU A 231 -2.82 -18.30 19.39
C LEU A 231 -3.87 -19.36 19.02
N ASN A 232 -4.41 -19.31 17.80
CA ASN A 232 -5.39 -20.29 17.33
C ASN A 232 -4.80 -21.70 17.27
N TYR A 233 -3.53 -21.83 16.87
CA TYR A 233 -2.81 -23.10 16.89
C TYR A 233 -2.56 -23.62 18.32
N ALA A 234 -2.18 -22.75 19.26
CA ALA A 234 -2.03 -23.14 20.66
C ALA A 234 -3.38 -23.59 21.27
N GLN A 235 -4.46 -22.87 20.96
CA GLN A 235 -5.81 -23.24 21.41
C GLN A 235 -6.26 -24.58 20.82
N SER A 236 -6.00 -24.85 19.53
CA SER A 236 -6.37 -26.13 18.92
C SER A 236 -5.61 -27.31 19.54
N LEU A 237 -4.32 -27.15 19.87
CA LEU A 237 -3.54 -28.16 20.59
C LEU A 237 -4.05 -28.40 22.01
N LEU A 238 -4.41 -27.35 22.74
CA LEU A 238 -4.98 -27.47 24.09
C LEU A 238 -6.31 -28.21 24.07
N LEU A 239 -7.20 -27.90 23.11
CA LEU A 239 -8.51 -28.56 22.97
C LEU A 239 -8.42 -30.00 22.45
N MET A 240 -7.36 -30.37 21.73
CA MET A 240 -7.10 -31.77 21.37
C MET A 240 -6.75 -32.64 22.59
N ASN A 241 -6.30 -32.05 23.69
CA ASN A 241 -5.97 -32.75 24.93
C ASN A 241 -7.14 -32.88 25.91
N PHE A 242 -8.27 -32.21 25.63
CA PHE A 242 -9.50 -32.39 26.40
C PHE A 242 -10.47 -33.28 25.61
N LEU A 243 -10.75 -34.47 26.12
CA LEU A 243 -11.88 -35.27 25.64
C LEU A 243 -13.18 -34.59 26.11
N PRO A 244 -14.24 -34.55 25.27
CA PRO A 244 -15.52 -34.00 25.68
C PRO A 244 -16.05 -34.79 26.88
N VAL A 245 -16.27 -34.10 28.00
CA VAL A 245 -17.10 -34.60 29.09
C VAL A 245 -18.51 -34.08 28.85
N GLN A 246 -19.46 -35.02 28.79
CA GLN A 246 -20.89 -34.74 28.60
C GLN A 246 -21.43 -33.81 29.68
#